data_AF-X1L012-F1
#
_entry.id   AF-X1L012-F1
#
_cell.length_a   1.000
_cell.length_b   1.000
_cell.length_c   1.000
_cell.angle_alpha   90.00
_cell.angle_beta   90.00
_cell.angle_gamma   90.00
#
_symmetry.space_group_name_H-M   'P 1'
#
loop_
_entity.id
_entity.type
_entity.pdbx_description
1 polymer ?
#
loop_
_entity_poly.entity_id
_entity_poly.type
_entity_poly.pdbx_seq_one_letter_code
_entity_poly.pdbx_strand_id
1 'polypeptide(L)'
;MMKVLDELWQEGHEILDIYYPEEISLGEEEWSVDVYQDEINDLCHLNWTWTVTSKRQLEIDDEKEADLADWVIVVEEPFSDEVVCNAIERWLWSRGYRFAVRMISLEQARGSGLIK
;
A
#
# COMPACT_ATOMS: atom_id res chain seq x y z
N MET A 1 5.84 6.14 10.63
CA MET A 1 5.17 6.38 9.33
C MET A 1 4.77 7.84 9.14
N MET A 2 3.80 8.39 9.88
CA MET A 2 3.32 9.78 9.66
C MET A 2 4.43 10.85 9.60
N LYS A 3 5.38 10.82 10.55
CA LYS A 3 6.53 11.74 10.54
C LYS A 3 7.38 11.66 9.27
N VAL A 4 7.55 10.45 8.72
CA VAL A 4 8.32 10.24 7.49
C VAL A 4 7.54 10.75 6.29
N LEU A 5 6.22 10.55 6.24
CA LEU A 5 5.38 11.15 5.20
C LEU A 5 5.43 12.69 5.23
N ASP A 6 5.46 13.30 6.42
CA ASP A 6 5.65 14.74 6.58
C ASP A 6 7.02 15.21 6.05
N GLU A 7 8.08 14.46 6.36
CA GLU A 7 9.44 14.75 5.90
C GLU A 7 9.53 14.67 4.37
N LEU A 8 9.08 13.57 3.76
CA LEU A 8 9.06 13.38 2.31
C LEU A 8 8.23 14.47 1.61
N TRP A 9 7.10 14.85 2.19
CA TRP A 9 6.27 15.92 1.65
C TRP A 9 6.98 17.29 1.69
N GLN A 10 7.67 17.60 2.80
CA GLN A 10 8.44 18.83 2.96
C GLN A 10 9.67 18.88 2.04
N GLU A 11 10.27 17.73 1.75
CA GLU A 11 11.37 17.58 0.80
C GLU A 11 10.93 17.70 -0.67
N GLY A 12 9.61 17.79 -0.92
CA GLY A 12 9.03 18.01 -2.24
C GLY A 12 8.87 16.73 -3.05
N HIS A 13 8.78 15.57 -2.39
CA HIS A 13 8.47 14.32 -3.08
C HIS A 13 7.04 14.38 -3.63
N GLU A 14 6.89 14.16 -4.94
CA GLU A 14 5.58 14.21 -5.61
C GLU A 14 5.01 12.81 -5.85
N ILE A 15 5.85 11.80 -5.99
CA ILE A 15 5.47 10.43 -6.37
C ILE A 15 6.03 9.44 -5.36
N LEU A 16 5.20 8.52 -4.89
CA LEU A 16 5.60 7.36 -4.12
C LEU A 16 5.54 6.11 -5.02
N ASP A 17 6.70 5.52 -5.26
CA ASP A 17 6.81 4.24 -5.95
C ASP A 17 6.49 3.09 -4.98
N ILE A 18 5.52 2.26 -5.33
CA ILE A 18 5.06 1.13 -4.51
C ILE A 18 5.12 -0.18 -5.28
N TYR A 19 5.15 -1.29 -4.56
CA TYR A 19 5.07 -2.64 -5.13
C TYR A 19 4.50 -3.63 -4.11
N TYR A 20 4.13 -4.82 -4.56
CA TYR A 20 3.80 -5.96 -3.70
C TYR A 20 4.29 -7.27 -4.35
N PRO A 21 4.69 -8.29 -3.57
CA PRO A 21 5.17 -9.56 -4.08
C PRO A 21 4.06 -10.55 -4.49
N GLU A 22 2.83 -10.34 -4.05
CA GLU A 22 1.71 -11.28 -4.25
C GLU A 22 1.27 -11.35 -5.72
N GLU A 23 1.13 -12.57 -6.23
CA GLU A 23 0.58 -12.84 -7.55
C GLU A 23 -0.94 -13.06 -7.44
N ILE A 24 -1.72 -12.02 -7.70
CA ILE A 24 -3.19 -12.06 -7.70
C ILE A 24 -3.71 -11.83 -9.11
N SER A 25 -4.75 -12.57 -9.49
CA SER A 25 -5.34 -12.44 -10.83
C SER A 25 -6.17 -11.17 -10.93
N LEU A 26 -6.11 -10.51 -12.09
CA LEU A 26 -6.96 -9.35 -12.36
C LEU A 26 -8.43 -9.72 -12.23
N GLY A 27 -9.18 -8.96 -11.44
CA GLY A 27 -10.62 -9.17 -11.24
C GLY A 27 -10.98 -10.10 -10.09
N GLU A 28 -10.02 -10.64 -9.33
CA GLU A 28 -10.31 -11.43 -8.13
C GLU A 28 -11.11 -10.60 -7.12
N GLU A 29 -12.15 -11.21 -6.54
CA GLU A 29 -13.04 -10.51 -5.60
C GLU A 29 -12.63 -10.71 -4.14
N GLU A 30 -11.85 -11.74 -3.87
CA GLU A 30 -11.25 -12.08 -2.57
C GLU A 30 -9.74 -11.92 -2.70
N TRP A 31 -9.22 -10.85 -2.10
CA TRP A 31 -7.80 -10.53 -2.18
C TRP A 31 -7.36 -9.66 -1.02
N SER A 32 -6.07 -9.78 -0.69
CA SER A 32 -5.32 -8.88 0.19
C SER A 32 -3.87 -8.85 -0.27
N VAL A 33 -3.24 -7.68 -0.25
CA VAL A 33 -1.83 -7.48 -0.60
C VAL A 33 -1.12 -6.63 0.45
N ASP A 34 0.09 -7.03 0.81
CA ASP A 34 1.00 -6.21 1.60
C ASP A 34 1.85 -5.35 0.66
N VAL A 35 1.61 -4.05 0.73
CA VAL A 35 2.24 -3.05 -0.14
C VAL A 35 3.47 -2.46 0.51
N TYR A 36 4.54 -2.42 -0.28
CA TYR A 36 5.86 -1.95 0.09
C TYR A 36 6.13 -0.58 -0.54
N GLN A 37 6.75 0.29 0.24
CA GLN A 37 7.36 1.54 -0.20
C GLN A 37 8.72 1.63 0.48
N ASP A 38 9.79 1.47 -0.30
CA ASP A 38 11.15 1.25 0.23
C ASP A 38 11.61 2.36 1.18
N GLU A 39 11.39 3.62 0.80
CA GLU A 39 11.88 4.78 1.56
C GLU A 39 11.20 4.90 2.93
N ILE A 40 9.89 4.70 2.98
CA ILE A 40 9.10 4.69 4.21
C ILE A 40 9.45 3.47 5.04
N ASN A 41 9.61 2.30 4.41
CA ASN A 41 9.99 1.07 5.10
C ASN A 41 11.39 1.20 5.74
N ASP A 42 12.37 1.72 5.02
CA ASP A 42 13.73 1.93 5.51
C ASP A 42 13.78 2.95 6.65
N LEU A 43 13.10 4.09 6.49
CA LEU A 43 13.08 5.17 7.48
C LEU A 43 12.24 4.84 8.72
N CYS A 44 11.22 3.99 8.59
CA CYS A 44 10.35 3.58 9.68
C CYS A 44 10.70 2.21 10.28
N HIS A 45 11.65 1.47 9.69
CA HIS A 45 11.97 0.08 10.03
C HIS A 45 10.75 -0.86 9.98
N LEU A 46 9.96 -0.76 8.91
CA LEU A 46 8.75 -1.57 8.70
C LEU A 46 9.04 -2.77 7.80
N ASN A 47 8.27 -3.85 8.00
CA ASN A 47 8.30 -5.00 7.10
C ASN A 47 7.51 -4.76 5.80
N TRP A 48 6.44 -3.96 5.87
CA TRP A 48 5.65 -3.45 4.74
C TRP A 48 4.96 -2.15 5.17
N THR A 49 4.47 -1.36 4.21
CA THR A 49 3.96 -0.01 4.48
C THR A 49 2.44 0.02 4.67
N TRP A 50 1.70 -0.60 3.78
CA TRP A 50 0.23 -0.66 3.84
C TRP A 50 -0.24 -2.07 3.57
N THR A 51 -1.41 -2.43 4.06
CA THR A 51 -2.12 -3.63 3.61
C THR A 51 -3.38 -3.16 2.90
N VAL A 52 -3.59 -3.57 1.65
CA VAL A 52 -4.82 -3.27 0.91
C VAL A 52 -5.60 -4.57 0.77
N THR A 53 -6.80 -4.60 1.31
CA THR A 53 -7.63 -5.80 1.35
C THR A 53 -9.03 -5.52 0.83
N SER A 54 -9.59 -6.50 0.14
CA SER A 54 -10.98 -6.48 -0.27
C SER A 54 -11.89 -6.66 0.95
N LYS A 55 -13.04 -6.00 0.93
CA LYS A 55 -14.07 -6.18 1.94
C LYS A 55 -14.53 -7.63 2.05
N ARG A 56 -14.56 -8.36 0.92
CA ARG A 56 -14.91 -9.79 0.91
C ARG A 56 -13.88 -10.64 1.65
N GLN A 57 -12.59 -10.36 1.47
CA GLN A 57 -11.53 -11.03 2.23
C GLN A 57 -11.71 -10.76 3.73
N LEU A 58 -11.95 -9.51 4.11
CA LEU A 58 -12.18 -9.14 5.51
C LEU A 58 -13.38 -9.86 6.15
N GLU A 59 -14.48 -9.99 5.40
CA GLU A 59 -15.68 -10.73 5.84
C GLU A 59 -15.40 -12.23 6.04
N ILE A 60 -14.49 -12.82 5.26
CA ILE A 60 -14.08 -14.22 5.39
C ILE A 60 -13.19 -14.44 6.60
N ASP A 61 -12.32 -13.48 6.88
CA ASP A 61 -11.41 -13.51 8.02
C ASP A 61 -12.13 -13.25 9.37
N ASP A 62 -13.45 -12.97 9.33
CA ASP A 62 -14.29 -12.59 10.47
C ASP A 62 -13.74 -11.36 11.23
N GLU A 63 -13.05 -10.50 10.50
CA GLU A 63 -12.46 -9.28 11.03
C GLU A 63 -13.39 -8.07 10.83
N LYS A 64 -13.25 -7.06 11.69
CA LYS A 64 -14.02 -5.82 11.59
C LYS A 64 -13.11 -4.67 11.22
N GLU A 65 -13.55 -3.84 10.28
CA GLU A 65 -12.81 -2.63 9.87
C GLU A 65 -12.40 -1.75 11.05
N ALA A 66 -13.23 -1.66 12.09
CA ALA A 66 -12.97 -0.85 13.27
C ALA A 66 -11.80 -1.36 14.15
N ASP A 67 -11.43 -2.62 14.00
CA ASP A 67 -10.35 -3.26 14.75
C ASP A 67 -9.03 -3.31 13.94
N LEU A 68 -9.06 -2.89 12.67
CA LEU A 68 -7.89 -2.85 11.81
C LEU A 68 -6.93 -1.72 12.16
N ALA A 69 -5.65 -1.93 11.88
CA ALA A 69 -4.64 -0.89 12.05
C ALA A 69 -4.84 0.24 11.03
N ASP A 70 -4.40 1.45 11.39
CA ASP A 70 -4.56 2.66 10.56
C ASP A 70 -3.99 2.55 9.13
N TRP A 71 -3.02 1.67 8.91
CA TRP A 71 -2.36 1.44 7.61
C TRP A 71 -3.02 0.31 6.79
N VAL A 72 -4.08 -0.31 7.30
CA VAL A 72 -4.90 -1.25 6.55
C VAL A 72 -5.99 -0.47 5.81
N ILE A 73 -6.12 -0.73 4.51
CA ILE A 73 -7.03 -0.02 3.62
C ILE A 73 -8.00 -1.05 3.04
N VAL A 74 -9.28 -0.86 3.31
CA VAL A 74 -10.34 -1.75 2.83
C VAL A 74 -10.99 -1.16 1.59
N VAL A 75 -11.15 -1.99 0.55
CA VAL A 75 -11.76 -1.62 -0.73
C VAL A 75 -12.87 -2.59 -1.10
N GLU A 76 -13.86 -2.13 -1.86
CA GLU A 76 -14.95 -2.99 -2.34
C GLU A 76 -14.73 -3.47 -3.78
N GLU A 77 -13.79 -2.84 -4.49
CA GLU A 77 -13.45 -3.15 -5.87
C GLU A 77 -12.67 -4.48 -6.03
N PRO A 78 -12.88 -5.20 -7.15
CA PRO A 78 -12.07 -6.38 -7.47
C PRO A 78 -10.61 -5.98 -7.76
N PHE A 79 -9.71 -6.95 -7.65
CA PHE A 79 -8.28 -6.70 -7.71
C PHE A 79 -7.83 -6.09 -9.04
N SER A 80 -7.04 -5.02 -8.93
CA SER A 80 -6.20 -4.48 -9.99
C SER A 80 -5.15 -3.55 -9.39
N ASP A 81 -4.00 -3.41 -10.06
CA ASP A 81 -2.94 -2.48 -9.66
C ASP A 81 -3.47 -1.04 -9.49
N GLU A 82 -4.39 -0.62 -10.37
CA GLU A 82 -5.03 0.70 -10.32
C GLU A 82 -5.86 0.87 -9.04
N VAL A 83 -6.60 -0.16 -8.61
CA VAL A 83 -7.35 -0.13 -7.35
C VAL A 83 -6.40 0.02 -6.17
N VAL A 84 -5.28 -0.72 -6.15
CA VAL A 84 -4.26 -0.62 -5.09
C VAL A 84 -3.66 0.79 -5.02
N CYS A 85 -3.23 1.35 -6.16
CA CYS A 85 -2.71 2.72 -6.22
C CYS A 85 -3.74 3.74 -5.72
N ASN A 86 -4.97 3.69 -6.24
CA ASN A 86 -6.04 4.61 -5.89
C ASN A 86 -6.42 4.51 -4.40
N ALA A 87 -6.38 3.31 -3.81
CA ALA A 87 -6.66 3.09 -2.40
C ALA A 87 -5.65 3.83 -1.51
N ILE A 88 -4.36 3.71 -1.83
CA ILE A 88 -3.27 4.36 -1.10
C ILE A 88 -3.30 5.88 -1.33
N GLU A 89 -3.54 6.35 -2.56
CA GLU A 89 -3.72 7.79 -2.83
C GLU A 89 -4.84 8.39 -1.98
N ARG A 90 -6.02 7.76 -1.95
CA ARG A 90 -7.15 8.22 -1.13
C ARG A 90 -6.80 8.22 0.35
N TRP A 91 -6.08 7.21 0.83
CA TRP A 91 -5.60 7.13 2.21
C TRP A 91 -4.60 8.23 2.58
N LEU A 92 -3.72 8.61 1.65
CA LEU A 92 -2.78 9.72 1.80
C LEU A 92 -3.50 11.07 1.75
N TRP A 93 -4.45 11.23 0.83
CA TRP A 93 -5.22 12.47 0.66
C TRP A 93 -6.12 12.77 1.84
N SER A 94 -6.73 11.76 2.46
CA SER A 94 -7.52 11.95 3.69
C SER A 94 -6.68 12.49 4.85
N ARG A 95 -5.35 12.33 4.77
CA ARG A 95 -4.36 12.81 5.74
C ARG A 95 -3.66 14.10 5.30
N GLY A 96 -4.06 14.68 4.18
CA GLY A 96 -3.59 15.98 3.70
C GLY A 96 -2.37 15.92 2.77
N TYR A 97 -1.85 14.74 2.45
CA TYR A 97 -0.77 14.59 1.48
C TYR A 97 -1.33 14.55 0.06
N ARG A 98 -0.55 15.00 -0.93
CA ARG A 98 -0.95 14.97 -2.35
C ARG A 98 0.07 14.22 -3.22
N PHE A 99 0.70 13.20 -2.65
CA PHE A 99 1.50 12.27 -3.43
C PHE A 99 0.65 11.61 -4.51
N ALA A 100 1.22 11.47 -5.70
CA ALA A 100 0.79 10.48 -6.66
C ALA A 100 1.42 9.13 -6.28
N VAL A 101 0.73 8.04 -6.58
CA VAL A 101 1.23 6.69 -6.32
C VAL A 101 1.45 5.97 -7.64
N ARG A 102 2.60 5.33 -7.78
CA ARG A 102 2.96 4.59 -8.99
C ARG A 102 3.34 3.16 -8.64
N MET A 103 2.67 2.20 -9.27
CA MET A 103 3.07 0.81 -9.21
C MET A 103 4.37 0.61 -10.00
N ILE A 104 5.37 -0.01 -9.37
CA ILE A 104 6.62 -0.44 -10.00
C ILE A 104 6.76 -1.96 -9.91
N SER A 105 7.58 -2.57 -10.79
CA SER A 105 7.85 -4.00 -10.68
C SER A 105 8.82 -4.32 -9.55
N LEU A 106 8.82 -5.57 -9.08
CA LEU A 106 9.78 -6.05 -8.07
C LEU A 106 11.25 -5.86 -8.51
N GLU A 107 11.54 -5.92 -9.81
CA GLU A 107 12.89 -5.70 -10.35
C GLU A 107 13.35 -4.23 -10.24
N GLN A 108 12.39 -3.30 -10.15
CA GLN A 108 12.66 -1.87 -9.99
C GLN A 108 12.74 -1.45 -8.52
N ALA A 109 12.21 -2.27 -7.60
CA ALA A 109 12.27 -2.03 -6.17
C ALA A 109 13.73 -2.03 -5.69
N ARG A 110 14.14 -0.97 -4.97
CA ARG A 110 15.48 -0.88 -4.37
C ARG A 110 15.63 -1.88 -3.22
N GLY A 111 14.51 -2.25 -2.60
CA GLY A 111 14.37 -3.27 -1.57
C GLY A 111 14.27 -4.71 -2.10
N SER A 112 14.56 -5.00 -3.37
CA SER A 112 14.52 -6.36 -3.95
C SER A 112 15.59 -7.32 -3.41
N GLY A 113 16.05 -7.16 -2.17
CA GLY A 113 16.76 -8.17 -1.40
C GLY A 113 16.02 -9.52 -1.28
N LEU A 114 14.82 -9.65 -1.89
CA LEU A 114 14.27 -10.91 -2.36
C LEU A 114 15.02 -11.39 -3.63
N ILE A 115 16.28 -11.84 -3.43
CA ILE A 115 17.04 -12.90 -4.14
C ILE A 115 18.55 -12.60 -4.03
N LYS A 116 19.19 -13.32 -3.10
CA LYS A 116 20.40 -14.07 -3.41
C LYS A 116 20.35 -15.43 -2.72
#